data_AF-A0A7S1XJY5-F1
#
_entry.id   AF-A0A7S1XJY5-F1
#
_cell.length_a   1.000
_cell.length_b   1.000
_cell.length_c   1.000
_cell.angle_alpha   90.00
_cell.angle_beta   90.00
_cell.angle_gamma   90.00
#
_symmetry.space_group_name_H-M   'P 1'
#
loop_
_entity.id
_entity.type
_entity.pdbx_description
1 polymer ?
#
loop_
_entity_poly.entity_id
_entity_poly.type
_entity_poly.pdbx_seq_one_letter_code
_entity_poly.pdbx_strand_id
1 'polypeptide(L)'
;AAESGGPPAPAGDGNAAKGNGQPVEFDHAINYVTTIKKRFSEDPDTYKTFLEILHTYQREQRGIKMVLDQVSELFRDHPDLLKEFTYFLPDAVQDQAKERLHRAAQQAEMRKRMKLEAQAAAAAASAPSGATTGTGSGRSRGGGKK
;
A
#
# COMPACT_ATOMS: atom_id res chain seq x y z
N ALA A 1 -2.00 73.22 22.38
CA ALA A 1 -3.23 72.51 22.78
C ALA A 1 -3.82 71.91 21.50
N ALA A 2 -3.53 70.62 21.26
CA ALA A 2 -4.38 69.46 21.56
C ALA A 2 -5.22 69.12 20.31
N GLU A 3 -4.77 68.14 19.50
CA GLU A 3 -5.37 66.81 19.37
C GLU A 3 -6.87 66.88 19.03
N SER A 4 -7.36 66.39 17.89
CA SER A 4 -7.48 64.94 17.65
C SER A 4 -8.40 64.69 16.45
N GLY A 5 -8.22 63.55 15.74
CA GLY A 5 -9.32 62.90 15.01
C GLY A 5 -9.02 62.52 13.56
N GLY A 6 -8.05 61.63 13.33
CA GLY A 6 -8.00 60.87 12.08
C GLY A 6 -9.21 59.92 11.94
N PRO A 7 -9.57 59.51 10.71
CA PRO A 7 -10.65 58.54 10.51
C PRO A 7 -10.28 57.19 11.14
N PRO A 8 -11.15 56.55 11.93
CA PRO A 8 -10.93 55.18 12.36
C PRO A 8 -10.96 54.24 11.15
N ALA A 9 -9.94 53.38 11.08
CA ALA A 9 -9.77 52.32 10.11
C ALA A 9 -11.02 51.41 10.02
N PRO A 10 -11.26 50.76 8.86
CA PRO A 10 -12.23 49.68 8.79
C PRO A 10 -11.82 48.59 9.79
N ALA A 11 -12.74 48.27 10.69
CA ALA A 11 -12.65 47.12 11.57
C ALA A 11 -12.30 45.89 10.75
N GLY A 12 -11.15 45.29 11.07
CA GLY A 12 -10.83 43.94 10.68
C GLY A 12 -11.83 43.00 11.36
N ASP A 13 -12.91 42.68 10.64
CA ASP A 13 -13.73 41.52 10.95
C ASP A 13 -12.93 40.29 10.51
N GLY A 14 -12.08 39.84 11.44
CA GLY A 14 -11.50 38.51 11.42
C GLY A 14 -12.59 37.47 11.58
N ASN A 15 -13.34 37.21 10.52
CA ASN A 15 -14.08 35.98 10.36
C ASN A 15 -13.28 35.07 9.43
N ALA A 16 -12.22 34.49 10.01
CA ALA A 16 -11.47 33.41 9.41
C ALA A 16 -12.43 32.25 9.07
N ALA A 17 -12.53 32.00 7.77
CA ALA A 17 -12.70 30.66 7.20
C ALA A 17 -13.85 29.81 7.77
N LYS A 18 -15.09 30.25 7.57
CA LYS A 18 -16.23 29.32 7.50
C LYS A 18 -16.58 29.06 6.03
N GLY A 19 -15.86 28.11 5.43
CA GLY A 19 -16.17 27.58 4.10
C GLY A 19 -14.94 27.00 3.38
N ASN A 20 -15.01 25.71 3.05
CA ASN A 20 -14.23 25.00 2.03
C ASN A 20 -12.80 24.55 2.38
N GLY A 21 -12.68 23.62 3.33
CA GLY A 21 -11.48 22.80 3.49
C GLY A 21 -11.25 21.73 2.41
N GLN A 22 -11.95 21.71 1.26
CA GLN A 22 -11.86 20.55 0.34
C GLN A 22 -11.71 20.88 -1.16
N PRO A 23 -10.64 21.58 -1.59
CA PRO A 23 -10.05 21.34 -2.91
C PRO A 23 -8.90 20.32 -2.84
N VAL A 24 -8.22 20.21 -1.69
CA VAL A 24 -6.99 19.40 -1.52
C VAL A 24 -7.28 17.90 -1.61
N GLU A 25 -8.42 17.44 -1.08
CA GLU A 25 -8.80 16.02 -1.12
C GLU A 25 -9.20 15.55 -2.52
N PHE A 26 -9.78 16.43 -3.34
CA PHE A 26 -10.09 16.12 -4.73
C PHE A 26 -8.82 16.05 -5.59
N ASP A 27 -7.91 17.00 -5.40
CA ASP A 27 -6.61 17.01 -6.12
C ASP A 27 -5.79 15.75 -5.80
N HIS A 28 -5.80 15.32 -4.53
CA HIS A 28 -5.24 14.03 -4.14
C HIS A 28 -5.94 12.85 -4.82
N ALA A 29 -7.27 12.86 -4.98
CA ALA A 29 -8.02 11.81 -5.67
C ALA A 29 -7.57 11.65 -7.12
N ILE A 30 -7.42 12.78 -7.82
CA ILE A 30 -6.98 12.77 -9.22
C ILE A 30 -5.57 12.20 -9.34
N ASN A 31 -4.65 12.60 -8.48
CA ASN A 31 -3.28 12.05 -8.46
C ASN A 31 -3.26 10.56 -8.11
N TYR A 32 -4.10 10.13 -7.17
CA TYR A 32 -4.20 8.73 -6.77
C TYR A 32 -4.73 7.84 -7.91
N VAL A 33 -5.83 8.23 -8.55
CA VAL A 33 -6.41 7.52 -9.72
C VAL A 33 -5.41 7.49 -10.87
N THR A 34 -4.68 8.58 -11.10
CA THR A 34 -3.61 8.65 -12.12
C THR A 34 -2.48 7.66 -11.81
N THR A 35 -2.11 7.52 -10.54
CA THR A 35 -1.08 6.59 -10.09
C THR A 35 -1.51 5.14 -10.29
N ILE A 36 -2.75 4.79 -9.90
CA ILE A 36 -3.33 3.47 -10.18
C ILE A 36 -3.34 3.19 -11.68
N LYS A 37 -3.84 4.12 -12.48
CA LYS A 37 -3.89 3.99 -13.94
C LYS A 37 -2.51 3.75 -14.53
N LYS A 38 -1.46 4.44 -14.06
CA LYS A 38 -0.08 4.21 -14.50
C LYS A 38 0.45 2.84 -14.05
N ARG A 39 0.23 2.47 -12.79
CA ARG A 39 0.71 1.20 -12.20
C ARG A 39 0.06 -0.03 -12.82
N PHE A 40 -1.23 0.05 -13.13
CA PHE A 40 -2.00 -1.01 -13.77
C PHE A 40 -2.25 -0.72 -15.24
N SER A 41 -1.31 -0.05 -15.93
CA SER A 41 -1.41 0.18 -17.38
C SER A 41 -1.45 -1.14 -18.16
N GLU A 42 -0.78 -2.16 -17.63
CA GLU A 42 -0.72 -3.52 -18.19
C GLU A 42 -1.94 -4.37 -17.78
N ASP A 43 -2.71 -3.93 -16.77
CA ASP A 43 -3.82 -4.67 -16.19
C ASP A 43 -5.07 -3.77 -16.05
N PRO A 44 -5.79 -3.51 -17.16
CA PRO A 44 -6.92 -2.57 -17.18
C PRO A 44 -8.11 -3.07 -16.35
N ASP A 45 -8.18 -4.37 -16.07
CA ASP A 45 -9.25 -4.98 -15.26
C ASP A 45 -9.16 -4.52 -13.80
N THR A 46 -7.95 -4.43 -13.23
CA THR A 46 -7.76 -3.88 -11.87
C THR A 46 -8.29 -2.44 -11.74
N TYR A 47 -8.01 -1.59 -12.73
CA TYR A 47 -8.53 -0.22 -12.75
C TYR A 47 -10.07 -0.17 -12.86
N LYS A 48 -10.67 -1.02 -13.72
CA LYS A 48 -12.12 -1.11 -13.85
C LYS A 48 -12.79 -1.56 -12.55
N THR A 49 -12.27 -2.61 -11.91
CA THR A 49 -12.80 -3.09 -10.64
C THR A 49 -12.73 -2.01 -9.57
N PHE A 50 -11.63 -1.24 -9.49
CA PHE A 50 -11.54 -0.11 -8.57
C PHE A 50 -12.63 0.94 -8.80
N LEU A 51 -12.92 1.29 -10.06
CA LEU A 51 -13.98 2.24 -10.40
C LEU A 51 -15.38 1.68 -10.07
N GLU A 52 -15.62 0.39 -10.28
CA GLU A 52 -16.88 -0.25 -9.91
C GLU A 52 -17.13 -0.18 -8.39
N ILE A 53 -16.09 -0.40 -7.58
CA ILE A 53 -16.16 -0.29 -6.11
C ILE A 53 -16.51 1.16 -5.71
N LEU A 54 -15.84 2.15 -6.32
CA LEU A 54 -16.10 3.58 -6.10
C LEU A 54 -17.52 4.00 -6.49
N HIS A 55 -17.99 3.56 -7.66
CA HIS A 55 -19.35 3.83 -8.11
C HIS A 55 -20.39 3.20 -7.18
N THR A 56 -20.12 1.97 -6.70
CA THR A 56 -20.98 1.27 -5.74
C THR A 56 -21.03 1.99 -4.39
N TYR A 57 -19.91 2.54 -3.92
CA TYR A 57 -19.86 3.41 -2.74
C TYR A 57 -20.73 4.66 -2.90
N GLN A 58 -20.60 5.38 -4.02
CA GLN A 58 -21.38 6.61 -4.26
C GLN A 58 -22.88 6.34 -4.48
N ARG A 59 -23.23 5.28 -5.22
CA ARG A 59 -24.63 4.97 -5.56
C ARG A 59 -25.43 4.41 -4.39
N GLU A 60 -24.83 3.50 -3.64
CA GLU A 60 -25.55 2.71 -2.64
C GLU A 60 -25.20 3.13 -1.20
N GLN A 61 -24.34 4.16 -1.03
CA GLN A 61 -23.71 4.50 0.25
C GLN A 61 -23.26 3.25 1.00
N ARG A 62 -22.68 2.30 0.24
CA ARG A 62 -22.22 1.04 0.80
C ARG A 62 -21.29 1.32 1.97
N GLY A 63 -21.52 0.60 3.07
CA GLY A 63 -20.76 0.83 4.29
C GLY A 63 -19.27 0.84 4.02
N ILE A 64 -18.58 1.90 4.46
CA ILE A 64 -17.15 2.13 4.21
C ILE A 64 -16.28 0.90 4.51
N LYS A 65 -16.71 0.07 5.47
CA LYS A 65 -16.06 -1.19 5.85
C LYS A 65 -15.97 -2.22 4.72
N MET A 66 -16.97 -2.30 3.85
CA MET A 66 -17.00 -3.22 2.70
C MET A 66 -16.10 -2.71 1.55
N VAL A 67 -16.16 -1.41 1.29
CA VAL A 67 -15.29 -0.75 0.30
C VAL A 67 -13.83 -0.94 0.69
N LEU A 68 -13.50 -0.74 1.96
CA LEU A 68 -12.15 -0.98 2.49
C LEU A 68 -11.68 -2.41 2.27
N ASP A 69 -12.56 -3.39 2.45
CA ASP A 69 -12.22 -4.81 2.28
C ASP A 69 -11.90 -5.12 0.81
N GLN A 70 -12.76 -4.68 -0.11
CA GLN A 70 -12.55 -4.86 -1.54
C GLN A 70 -11.30 -4.13 -2.06
N VAL A 71 -11.05 -2.90 -1.60
CA VAL A 71 -9.84 -2.15 -1.95
C VAL A 71 -8.59 -2.82 -1.36
N SER A 72 -8.70 -3.37 -0.15
CA SER A 72 -7.62 -4.13 0.50
C SER A 72 -7.24 -5.37 -0.30
N GLU A 73 -8.23 -6.09 -0.83
CA GLU A 73 -8.01 -7.27 -1.65
C GLU A 73 -7.47 -6.91 -3.04
N LEU A 74 -8.02 -5.86 -3.66
CA LEU A 74 -7.63 -5.40 -4.98
C LEU A 74 -6.17 -4.91 -5.01
N PHE A 75 -5.75 -4.15 -4.00
CA PHE A 75 -4.39 -3.62 -3.88
C PHE A 75 -3.53 -4.38 -2.87
N ARG A 76 -3.84 -5.65 -2.60
CA ARG A 76 -3.11 -6.48 -1.61
C ARG A 76 -1.63 -6.70 -1.94
N ASP A 77 -1.20 -6.46 -3.17
CA ASP A 77 0.21 -6.57 -3.59
C ASP A 77 0.88 -5.17 -3.66
N HIS A 78 0.13 -4.11 -3.38
CA HIS A 78 0.51 -2.70 -3.50
C HIS A 78 0.22 -1.93 -2.20
N PRO A 79 1.10 -2.04 -1.19
CA PRO A 79 0.89 -1.41 0.12
C PRO A 79 0.84 0.12 0.06
N ASP A 80 1.48 0.73 -0.95
CA ASP A 80 1.45 2.18 -1.17
C ASP A 80 0.03 2.68 -1.46
N LEU A 81 -0.72 1.93 -2.29
CA LEU A 81 -2.09 2.29 -2.66
C LEU A 81 -3.04 2.15 -1.47
N LEU A 82 -2.85 1.11 -0.65
CA LEU A 82 -3.63 0.91 0.56
C LEU A 82 -3.45 2.04 1.58
N LYS A 83 -2.23 2.56 1.73
CA LYS A 83 -1.94 3.68 2.64
C LYS A 83 -2.57 4.98 2.15
N GLU A 84 -2.42 5.28 0.86
CA GLU A 84 -3.01 6.47 0.23
C GLU A 84 -4.54 6.46 0.32
N PHE A 85 -5.17 5.27 0.29
CA PHE A 85 -6.62 5.15 0.47
C PHE A 85 -7.14 5.70 1.81
N THR A 86 -6.32 5.70 2.86
CA THR A 86 -6.70 6.23 4.19
C THR A 86 -6.98 7.74 4.18
N TYR A 87 -6.40 8.48 3.23
CA TYR A 87 -6.60 9.93 3.09
C TYR A 87 -7.95 10.29 2.44
N PHE A 88 -8.60 9.33 1.76
CA PHE A 88 -9.94 9.51 1.18
C PHE A 88 -11.09 9.27 2.15
N LEU A 89 -10.76 8.96 3.40
CA LEU A 89 -11.72 8.61 4.41
C LEU A 89 -11.98 9.80 5.33
N PRO A 90 -13.25 10.08 5.67
CA PRO A 90 -13.55 11.09 6.67
C PRO A 90 -12.90 10.71 8.00
N ASP A 91 -12.45 11.71 8.76
CA ASP A 91 -11.65 11.55 9.99
C ASP A 91 -12.26 10.52 10.96
N ALA A 92 -13.59 10.51 11.09
CA ALA A 92 -14.37 9.59 11.92
C ALA A 92 -14.14 8.10 11.63
N VAL A 93 -13.73 7.73 10.41
CA VAL A 93 -13.46 6.34 10.01
C VAL A 93 -12.00 6.11 9.63
N GLN A 94 -11.18 7.16 9.60
CA GLN A 94 -9.74 7.05 9.31
C GLN A 94 -9.03 6.13 10.28
N ASP A 95 -9.30 6.24 11.58
CA ASP A 95 -8.55 5.47 12.59
C ASP A 95 -8.78 3.95 12.43
N GLN A 96 -10.06 3.55 12.32
CA GLN A 96 -10.43 2.16 12.07
C GLN A 96 -9.93 1.65 10.72
N ALA A 97 -9.97 2.49 9.69
CA ALA A 97 -9.53 2.09 8.36
C ALA A 97 -8.00 2.00 8.26
N LYS A 98 -7.28 2.93 8.88
CA LYS A 98 -5.82 2.93 8.97
C LYS A 98 -5.35 1.63 9.58
N GLU A 99 -5.92 1.18 10.70
CA GLU A 99 -5.49 -0.09 11.30
C GLU A 99 -5.70 -1.28 10.36
N ARG A 100 -6.87 -1.38 9.70
CA ARG A 100 -7.16 -2.47 8.76
C ARG A 100 -6.24 -2.45 7.54
N LEU A 101 -6.05 -1.28 6.93
CA LEU A 101 -5.21 -1.09 5.74
C LEU A 101 -3.74 -1.28 6.07
N HIS A 102 -3.25 -0.80 7.22
CA HIS A 102 -1.89 -1.07 7.68
C HIS A 102 -1.65 -2.56 7.89
N ARG A 103 -2.60 -3.28 8.51
CA ARG A 103 -2.50 -4.72 8.67
C ARG A 103 -2.46 -5.44 7.31
N ALA A 104 -3.30 -5.04 6.35
CA ALA A 104 -3.29 -5.58 5.00
C ALA A 104 -1.96 -5.30 4.29
N ALA A 105 -1.45 -4.07 4.39
CA ALA A 105 -0.17 -3.66 3.82
C ALA A 105 1.02 -4.44 4.43
N GLN A 106 1.04 -4.67 5.75
CA GLN A 106 2.07 -5.49 6.38
C GLN A 106 2.02 -6.95 5.93
N GLN A 107 0.83 -7.52 5.77
CA GLN A 107 0.68 -8.86 5.21
C GLN A 107 1.18 -8.93 3.77
N ALA A 108 0.89 -7.92 2.94
CA ALA A 108 1.40 -7.79 1.58
C ALA A 108 2.93 -7.85 1.54
N GLU A 109 3.60 -7.02 2.35
CA GLU A 109 5.05 -6.96 2.42
C GLU A 109 5.67 -8.25 2.97
N MET A 110 5.04 -8.85 3.99
CA MET A 110 5.50 -10.12 4.54
C MET A 110 5.38 -11.25 3.50
N ARG A 111 4.27 -11.31 2.75
CA ARG A 111 4.11 -12.30 1.67
C ARG A 111 5.13 -12.09 0.57
N LYS A 112 5.41 -10.84 0.21
CA LYS A 112 6.44 -10.50 -0.77
C LYS A 112 7.83 -10.93 -0.29
N ARG A 113 8.18 -10.65 0.96
CA ARG A 113 9.45 -11.08 1.60
C ARG A 113 9.57 -12.59 1.69
N MET A 114 8.54 -13.29 2.16
CA MET A 114 8.52 -14.76 2.22
C MET A 114 8.66 -15.38 0.83
N LYS A 115 8.01 -14.81 -0.20
CA LYS A 115 8.12 -15.30 -1.58
C LYS A 115 9.53 -15.07 -2.14
N LEU A 116 10.14 -13.92 -1.86
CA LEU A 116 11.53 -13.63 -2.24
C LEU A 116 12.52 -14.57 -1.55
N GLU A 117 12.34 -14.83 -0.26
CA GLU A 117 13.20 -15.72 0.53
C GLU A 117 13.05 -17.19 0.11
N ALA A 118 11.81 -17.66 -0.09
CA ALA A 118 11.56 -19.02 -0.59
C ALA A 118 12.10 -19.23 -2.02
N GLN A 119 12.01 -18.21 -2.89
CA GLN A 119 12.52 -18.28 -4.26
C GLN A 119 14.05 -18.21 -4.30
N ALA A 120 14.69 -17.44 -3.42
CA ALA A 120 16.15 -17.44 -3.24
C ALA A 120 16.66 -18.79 -2.69
N ALA A 121 15.96 -19.38 -1.72
CA ALA A 121 16.29 -20.71 -1.18
C ALA A 121 16.12 -21.82 -2.24
N ALA A 122 15.04 -21.78 -3.03
CA ALA A 122 14.82 -22.73 -4.13
C ALA A 122 15.89 -22.60 -5.24
N ALA A 123 16.32 -21.39 -5.57
CA ALA A 123 17.41 -21.16 -6.53
C ALA A 123 18.77 -21.64 -6.00
N ALA A 124 19.04 -21.49 -4.70
CA ALA A 124 20.27 -22.01 -4.09
C ALA A 124 20.29 -23.55 -3.99
N ALA A 125 19.14 -24.19 -3.75
CA ALA A 125 19.03 -25.64 -3.67
C ALA A 125 19.06 -26.36 -5.05
N SER A 126 18.85 -25.62 -6.15
CA SER A 126 18.89 -26.15 -7.52
C SER A 126 20.21 -25.89 -8.26
N ALA A 127 21.21 -25.32 -7.58
CA ALA A 127 22.57 -25.29 -8.10
C ALA A 127 23.14 -26.72 -8.15
N PRO A 128 23.62 -27.21 -9.32
CA PRO A 128 24.27 -28.51 -9.37
C PRO A 128 25.54 -28.45 -8.51
N SER A 129 25.57 -29.22 -7.44
CA SER A 129 26.80 -29.50 -6.70
C SER A 129 27.77 -30.21 -7.65
N GLY A 130 28.55 -29.43 -8.39
CA GLY A 130 29.73 -29.89 -9.10
C GLY A 130 30.85 -30.22 -8.12
N ALA A 131 30.65 -31.24 -7.28
CA ALA A 131 31.73 -31.85 -6.51
C ALA A 131 32.39 -32.91 -7.40
N THR A 132 33.36 -32.47 -8.20
CA THR A 132 34.22 -33.32 -9.01
C THR A 132 35.54 -33.60 -8.29
N THR A 133 35.89 -34.88 -8.25
CA THR A 133 37.24 -35.48 -8.20
C THR A 133 38.01 -35.51 -6.87
N GLY A 134 38.35 -36.74 -6.44
CA GLY A 134 39.33 -37.02 -5.39
C GLY A 134 39.55 -38.52 -5.18
N THR A 135 40.36 -39.12 -6.05
CA THR A 135 40.77 -40.53 -6.12
C THR A 135 41.33 -41.10 -4.80
N GLY A 136 41.17 -42.41 -4.56
CA GLY A 136 41.78 -43.06 -3.39
C GLY A 136 41.46 -44.55 -3.21
N SER A 137 41.95 -45.37 -4.13
CA SER A 137 41.97 -46.84 -4.05
C SER A 137 42.55 -47.36 -2.73
N GLY A 138 41.82 -48.24 -2.05
CA GLY A 138 42.25 -48.88 -0.79
C GLY A 138 41.74 -50.32 -0.66
N ARG A 139 42.04 -51.15 -1.67
CA ARG A 139 41.94 -52.62 -1.58
C ARG A 139 42.91 -53.10 -0.50
N SER A 140 42.42 -53.59 0.63
CA SER A 140 43.21 -54.47 1.48
C SER A 140 42.45 -55.77 1.75
N ARG A 141 42.90 -56.81 1.05
CA ARG A 141 42.60 -58.22 1.27
C ARG A 141 43.61 -58.76 2.27
N GLY A 142 43.15 -59.60 3.20
CA GLY A 142 43.98 -60.46 4.05
C GLY A 142 43.55 -60.32 5.51
N GLY A 143 43.26 -61.37 6.27
CA GLY A 143 43.40 -62.80 6.06
C GLY A 143 43.49 -63.45 7.45
N GLY A 144 42.68 -64.48 7.69
CA GLY A 144 42.94 -65.66 8.52
C GLY A 144 43.46 -65.59 9.97
N LYS A 145 42.88 -66.49 10.78
CA LYS A 145 43.38 -67.11 12.03
C LYS A 145 43.27 -66.19 13.26
N LYS A 146 42.68 -66.61 14.38
CA LYS A 146 42.59 -67.93 15.00
C LYS A 146 41.27 -68.10 15.75
#